data_AF-A0A091R2X2-F1
#
_entry.id   AF-A0A091R2X2-F1
#
_cell.length_a   1.000
_cell.length_b   1.000
_cell.length_c   1.000
_cell.angle_alpha   90.00
_cell.angle_beta   90.00
_cell.angle_gamma   90.00
#
_symmetry.space_group_name_H-M   'P 1'
#
loop_
_entity.id
_entity.type
_entity.pdbx_description
1 polymer ?
#
loop_
_entity_poly.entity_id
_entity_poly.type
_entity_poly.pdbx_seq_one_letter_code
_entity_poly.pdbx_strand_id
1 'polypeptide(L)'
;RLYQIPFEMPDCEGESGTQTLHLVGDFSAPAEFFVTLGVFSFLYAMAALVLYLRFHSLYGENKKLPFADFCVTLCFAFFWLV
;
A
#
# COMPACT_ATOMS: atom_id res chain seq x y z
N ARG A 1 -16.18 6.04 -4.29
CA ARG A 1 -16.26 7.49 -4.56
C ARG A 1 -17.56 8.02 -3.95
N LEU A 2 -17.72 7.86 -2.64
CA LEU A 2 -18.96 8.24 -1.94
C LEU A 2 -18.88 9.66 -1.38
N TYR A 3 -17.69 10.23 -1.21
CA TYR A 3 -17.53 11.63 -0.78
C TYR A 3 -18.05 12.63 -1.84
N GLN A 4 -18.02 12.23 -3.12
CA GLN A 4 -18.41 13.09 -4.23
C GLN A 4 -19.92 13.16 -4.48
N ILE A 5 -20.71 12.36 -3.77
CA ILE A 5 -22.16 12.27 -3.98
C ILE A 5 -22.82 13.00 -2.83
N PRO A 6 -23.34 14.23 -3.04
CA PRO A 6 -24.08 14.93 -2.00
C PRO A 6 -25.37 14.15 -1.72
N PHE A 7 -25.55 13.74 -0.47
CA PHE A 7 -26.78 13.13 -0.01
C PHE A 7 -27.52 14.17 0.84
N GLU A 8 -28.70 14.58 0.38
CA GLU A 8 -29.59 15.43 1.18
C GLU A 8 -30.31 14.56 2.19
N MET A 9 -30.11 14.86 3.47
CA MET A 9 -30.79 14.18 4.58
C MET A 9 -31.72 15.20 5.26
N PRO A 10 -32.99 14.85 5.53
CA PRO A 10 -33.89 15.73 6.26
C PRO A 10 -33.42 15.82 7.73
N ASP A 11 -33.43 17.04 8.28
CA ASP A 11 -33.11 17.27 9.68
C ASP A 11 -34.21 16.72 10.60
N CYS A 12 -33.83 16.00 11.65
CA CYS A 12 -34.78 15.38 12.58
C CYS A 12 -35.30 16.36 13.65
N GLU A 13 -34.78 17.59 13.71
CA GLU A 13 -35.23 18.63 14.65
C GLU A 13 -36.02 19.75 13.95
N GLY A 14 -37.17 19.43 13.38
CA GLY A 14 -38.29 20.38 13.22
C GLY A 14 -38.10 21.66 12.38
N GLU A 15 -36.90 21.97 11.89
CA GLU A 15 -36.63 23.07 10.97
C GLU A 15 -36.32 22.49 9.58
N SER A 16 -37.04 22.99 8.59
CA SER A 16 -36.90 22.66 7.17
C SER A 16 -35.59 23.21 6.60
N GLY A 17 -34.46 22.63 7.02
CA GLY A 17 -33.13 22.83 6.46
C GLY A 17 -32.55 21.50 6.00
N THR A 18 -32.25 21.37 4.71
CA THR A 18 -31.53 20.21 4.17
C THR A 18 -30.05 20.32 4.52
N GLN A 19 -29.52 19.36 5.29
CA GLN A 19 -28.08 19.27 5.53
C GLN A 19 -27.43 18.39 4.46
N THR A 20 -26.45 18.94 3.75
CA THR A 20 -25.62 18.16 2.82
C THR A 20 -24.51 17.47 3.60
N LEU A 21 -24.69 16.18 3.88
CA LEU A 21 -23.68 15.36 4.56
C LEU A 21 -22.90 14.55 3.53
N HIS A 22 -21.57 14.69 3.56
CA HIS A 22 -20.67 13.88 2.75
C HIS A 22 -20.32 12.60 3.51
N LEU A 23 -20.67 11.43 2.95
CA LEU A 23 -20.29 10.15 3.54
C LEU A 23 -18.76 9.97 3.48
N VAL A 24 -18.10 10.00 4.65
CA VAL A 24 -16.69 9.66 4.82
C VAL A 24 -16.53 8.16 4.59
N GLY A 25 -15.99 7.77 3.43
CA GLY A 25 -15.88 6.34 3.10
C GLY A 25 -15.06 6.00 1.86
N ASP A 26 -14.15 6.87 1.41
CA ASP A 26 -13.26 6.54 0.29
C ASP A 26 -11.94 5.93 0.79
N PHE A 27 -11.99 4.71 1.33
CA PHE A 27 -10.81 3.89 1.67
C PHE A 27 -10.08 3.31 0.43
N SER A 28 -10.54 3.65 -0.78
CA SER A 28 -9.96 3.20 -2.05
C SER A 28 -8.52 3.71 -2.26
N ALA A 29 -8.23 4.96 -1.87
CA ALA A 29 -6.89 5.54 -2.05
C ALA A 29 -5.81 4.81 -1.21
N PRO A 30 -6.05 4.47 0.08
CA PRO A 30 -5.15 3.60 0.83
C PRO A 30 -5.03 2.19 0.23
N ALA A 31 -6.12 1.59 -0.25
CA ALA A 31 -6.11 0.23 -0.78
C ALA A 31 -5.24 0.08 -2.04
N GLU A 32 -5.30 1.04 -2.96
CA GLU A 32 -4.48 1.06 -4.18
C GLU A 32 -2.97 1.12 -3.85
N PHE A 33 -2.59 1.86 -2.81
CA PHE A 33 -1.22 1.92 -2.33
C PHE A 33 -0.72 0.57 -1.79
N PHE A 34 -1.46 -0.07 -0.90
CA PHE A 34 -1.08 -1.39 -0.35
C PHE A 34 -1.00 -2.48 -1.41
N VAL A 35 -1.90 -2.47 -2.40
CA VAL A 35 -1.89 -3.45 -3.50
C VAL A 35 -0.64 -3.29 -4.36
N THR A 36 -0.30 -2.07 -4.78
CA THR A 36 0.91 -1.84 -5.59
C THR A 36 2.18 -2.21 -4.81
N LEU A 37 2.26 -1.83 -3.53
CA LEU A 37 3.37 -2.19 -2.65
C LEU A 37 3.53 -3.71 -2.52
N GLY A 38 2.43 -4.45 -2.37
CA GLY A 38 2.42 -5.92 -2.31
C GLY A 38 2.88 -6.58 -3.62
N VAL A 39 2.49 -6.04 -4.78
CA VAL A 39 2.95 -6.55 -6.07
C VAL A 39 4.45 -6.32 -6.23
N PHE A 40 4.95 -5.13 -5.89
CA PHE A 40 6.39 -4.83 -5.96
C PHE A 40 7.22 -5.69 -5.00
N SER A 41 6.73 -5.94 -3.78
CA SER A 41 7.44 -6.80 -2.81
C SER A 41 7.50 -8.25 -3.28
N PHE A 42 6.44 -8.77 -3.89
CA PHE A 42 6.42 -10.11 -4.47
C PHE A 42 7.40 -10.25 -5.63
N LEU A 43 7.39 -9.31 -6.58
CA LEU A 43 8.32 -9.29 -7.72
C LEU A 43 9.77 -9.19 -7.25
N TYR A 44 10.03 -8.38 -6.23
CA TYR A 44 11.35 -8.26 -5.61
C TYR A 44 11.81 -9.59 -5.01
N ALA A 45 10.96 -10.26 -4.22
CA ALA A 45 11.29 -11.56 -3.64
C ALA A 45 11.56 -12.64 -4.72
N MET A 46 10.78 -12.63 -5.80
CA MET A 46 10.98 -13.51 -6.95
C MET A 46 12.33 -13.25 -7.64
N ALA A 47 12.69 -11.98 -7.85
CA ALA A 47 13.97 -11.59 -8.43
C ALA A 47 15.14 -11.97 -7.53
N ALA A 48 15.04 -11.72 -6.22
CA ALA A 48 16.05 -12.12 -5.23
C ALA A 48 16.25 -13.64 -5.21
N LEU A 49 15.17 -14.41 -5.27
CA LEU A 49 15.21 -15.88 -5.35
C LEU A 49 15.90 -16.37 -6.62
N VAL A 50 15.57 -15.79 -7.78
CA VAL A 50 16.21 -16.14 -9.06
C VAL A 50 17.71 -15.81 -9.04
N LEU A 51 18.08 -14.65 -8.49
CA LEU A 51 19.48 -14.28 -8.31
C LEU A 51 20.20 -15.27 -7.37
N TYR A 52 19.56 -15.65 -6.27
CA TYR A 52 20.10 -16.63 -5.33
C TYR A 52 20.37 -17.99 -6.00
N LEU A 53 19.41 -18.51 -6.76
CA LEU A 53 19.53 -19.81 -7.42
C LEU A 53 20.53 -19.82 -8.59
N ARG A 54 20.58 -18.74 -9.39
CA ARG A 54 21.42 -18.68 -10.59
C ARG A 54 22.85 -18.20 -10.31
N PHE A 55 23.07 -17.45 -9.24
CA PHE A 55 24.36 -16.83 -8.92
C PHE A 55 24.92 -17.26 -7.56
N HIS A 56 24.99 -18.57 -7.32
CA HIS A 56 25.57 -19.13 -6.09
C HIS A 56 27.02 -18.66 -5.84
N SER A 57 27.82 -18.43 -6.89
CA SER A 57 29.21 -17.95 -6.75
C SER A 57 29.31 -16.48 -6.28
N LEU A 58 28.36 -15.64 -6.70
CA LEU A 58 28.32 -14.21 -6.38
C LEU A 58 27.87 -13.98 -4.92
N TYR A 59 27.06 -14.89 -4.37
CA TYR A 59 26.65 -14.88 -2.96
C TYR A 59 27.80 -15.21 -1.99
N GLY A 60 28.76 -16.04 -2.42
CA GLY A 60 29.93 -16.40 -1.64
C GLY A 60 30.99 -15.29 -1.57
N GLU A 61 31.19 -14.56 -2.67
CA GLU A 61 32.22 -13.51 -2.74
C GLU A 61 31.74 -12.13 -2.25
N ASN A 62 30.45 -11.80 -2.38
CA ASN A 62 29.97 -10.43 -2.15
C ASN A 62 28.87 -10.34 -1.07
N LYS A 63 29.26 -9.97 0.17
CA LYS A 63 28.33 -9.64 1.27
C LYS A 63 27.39 -8.44 0.99
N LYS A 64 27.54 -7.76 -0.15
CA LYS A 64 26.77 -6.57 -0.52
C LYS A 64 25.33 -6.89 -0.93
N LEU A 65 25.08 -8.06 -1.53
CA LEU A 65 23.75 -8.51 -1.94
C LEU A 65 22.80 -8.68 -0.74
N PRO A 66 23.12 -9.48 0.29
CA PRO A 66 22.26 -9.63 1.46
C PRO A 66 22.02 -8.33 2.24
N PHE A 67 22.95 -7.37 2.18
CA PHE A 67 22.75 -6.05 2.79
C PHE A 67 21.72 -5.22 2.01
N ALA A 68 21.75 -5.26 0.67
CA ALA A 68 20.77 -4.59 -0.17
C ALA A 68 19.36 -5.18 0.04
N ASP A 69 19.26 -6.52 0.08
CA ASP A 69 18.01 -7.23 0.40
C ASP A 69 17.41 -6.80 1.74
N PHE A 70 18.24 -6.66 2.76
CA PHE A 70 17.82 -6.18 4.07
C PHE A 70 17.27 -4.74 4.00
N CYS A 71 17.98 -3.82 3.34
CA CYS A 71 17.52 -2.44 3.19
C CYS A 71 16.20 -2.33 2.43
N VAL A 72 16.04 -3.07 1.33
CA VAL A 72 14.80 -3.05 0.53
C VAL A 72 13.63 -3.61 1.33
N THR A 73 13.83 -4.72 2.06
CA THR A 73 12.81 -5.31 2.93
C THR A 73 12.39 -4.36 4.04
N LEU A 74 13.34 -3.63 4.63
CA LEU A 74 13.06 -2.62 5.66
C LEU A 74 12.18 -1.49 5.11
N CYS A 75 12.49 -0.98 3.92
CA CYS A 75 11.67 0.04 3.27
C CYS A 75 10.24 -0.46 3.04
N PHE A 76 10.06 -1.69 2.53
CA PHE A 76 8.73 -2.27 2.36
C PHE A 76 7.97 -2.40 3.69
N ALA A 77 8.64 -2.81 4.77
CA ALA A 77 8.02 -2.91 6.09
C ALA A 77 7.58 -1.54 6.64
N PHE A 78 8.38 -0.48 6.43
CA PHE A 78 7.99 0.88 6.81
C PHE A 78 6.81 1.39 5.98
N PHE A 79 6.84 1.21 4.66
CA PHE A 79 5.73 1.59 3.79
C PHE A 79 4.45 0.80 4.08
N TRP A 80 4.55 -0.39 4.68
CA TRP A 80 3.39 -1.14 5.13
C TRP A 80 2.82 -0.64 6.46
N LEU A 81 3.63 -0.01 7.31
CA LEU A 81 3.23 0.46 8.65
C LEU A 81 2.64 1.89 8.63
N VAL A 82 2.94 2.66 7.60
CA VAL A 82 2.34 3.98 7.31
C VAL A 82 0.95 3.83 6.69
#